data_AF-A0A956V615-F1
#
_entry.id   AF-A0A956V615-F1
#
_cell.length_a   1.000
_cell.length_b   1.000
_cell.length_c   1.000
_cell.angle_alpha   90.00
_cell.angle_beta   90.00
_cell.angle_gamma   90.00
#
_symmetry.space_group_name_H-M   'P 1'
#
loop_
_entity.id
_entity.type
_entity.pdbx_description
1 polymer ?
#
loop_
_entity_poly.entity_id
_entity_poly.type
_entity_poly.pdbx_seq_one_letter_code
_entity_poly.pdbx_strand_id
1 'polypeptide(L)'
;MQNYIFAVDETPYCVWGIDLDERNLEFLNGIDSQYFEYLAKVNVEHLQGEHRQRAAIALRSGYHHGLETLFFLLSALIQAPSAPFAYCQKCYPKEIKSILKRIDNQEAILTRRGKQIISWEGLSESIHIYSNSDKARAKDTGQRFAKLWQMLARQYLDEKNDREYNNIKHGFRAKSGGFGIFFQPESSSGKLDLSKNPTSLGNSEFGSSFFMVESFSGKDPNFWVRRQLLNWNPEAIAYSLNLISMSINNVVSYLKIAIGIKPEEVIFIRPEASEYFDLPGKFNIGVTSANIDYVITKNDTKDFSREDIRYQLENSSIDKGD
;
A
#
# COMPACT_ATOMS: atom_id res chain seq x y z
N MET A 1 22.60 27.29 15.13
CA MET A 1 22.67 26.15 14.18
C MET A 1 22.35 24.89 14.96
N GLN A 2 21.31 24.18 14.53
CA GLN A 2 20.79 22.96 15.17
C GLN A 2 21.14 21.74 14.31
N ASN A 3 21.08 20.55 14.90
CA ASN A 3 21.15 19.30 14.15
C ASN A 3 20.22 18.22 14.73
N TYR A 4 19.79 17.30 13.89
CA TYR A 4 19.15 16.05 14.31
C TYR A 4 19.82 14.85 13.67
N ILE A 5 20.08 13.84 14.49
CA ILE A 5 20.59 12.54 14.08
C ILE A 5 19.43 11.55 14.07
N PHE A 6 19.31 10.81 12.98
CA PHE A 6 18.26 9.80 12.77
C PHE A 6 18.78 8.66 11.89
N ALA A 7 17.98 7.60 11.74
CA ALA A 7 18.27 6.50 10.82
C ALA A 7 17.18 6.41 9.74
N VAL A 8 17.55 5.84 8.60
CA VAL A 8 16.61 5.32 7.59
C VAL A 8 17.02 3.88 7.32
N ASP A 9 16.17 2.93 7.73
CA ASP A 9 16.52 1.52 7.89
C ASP A 9 17.81 1.38 8.73
N GLU A 10 18.92 0.87 8.17
CA GLU A 10 20.21 0.76 8.88
C GLU A 10 21.15 1.95 8.63
N THR A 11 20.76 2.91 7.79
CA THR A 11 21.66 4.00 7.38
C THR A 11 21.46 5.22 8.28
N PRO A 12 22.49 5.68 9.03
CA PRO A 12 22.41 6.88 9.84
C PRO A 12 22.54 8.16 8.99
N TYR A 13 21.82 9.19 9.39
CA TYR A 13 21.85 10.53 8.79
C TYR A 13 21.92 11.61 9.87
N CYS A 14 22.44 12.77 9.49
CA CYS A 14 22.42 13.99 10.28
C CYS A 14 21.96 15.15 9.40
N VAL A 15 20.91 15.85 9.82
CA VAL A 15 20.45 17.08 9.17
C VAL A 15 20.94 18.28 9.97
N TRP A 16 21.47 19.29 9.28
CA TRP A 16 21.91 20.56 9.85
C TRP A 16 21.03 21.68 9.32
N GLY A 17 20.72 22.65 10.16
CA GLY A 17 19.98 23.82 9.71
C GLY A 17 19.77 24.87 10.79
N ILE A 18 19.00 25.89 10.40
CA ILE A 18 18.48 26.95 11.27
C ILE A 18 16.98 26.69 11.41
N ASP A 19 16.47 26.86 12.62
CA ASP A 19 15.04 26.71 12.97
C ASP A 19 14.47 25.35 12.54
N LEU A 20 15.20 24.27 12.86
CA LEU A 20 14.79 22.92 12.48
C LEU A 20 13.48 22.52 13.17
N ASP A 21 13.24 22.97 14.41
CA ASP A 21 11.98 22.75 15.11
C ASP A 21 10.80 23.37 14.35
N GLU A 22 10.95 24.60 13.85
CA GLU A 22 9.92 25.32 13.09
C GLU A 22 9.63 24.66 11.74
N ARG A 23 10.67 24.29 10.98
CA ARG A 23 10.52 23.55 9.72
C ARG A 23 9.82 22.21 9.91
N ASN A 24 10.10 21.56 11.04
CA ASN A 24 9.48 20.28 11.37
C ASN A 24 8.00 20.45 11.69
N LEU A 25 7.63 21.51 12.42
CA LEU A 25 6.25 21.87 12.69
C LEU A 25 5.50 22.30 11.41
N GLU A 26 6.13 23.09 10.54
CA GLU A 26 5.61 23.48 9.23
C GLU A 26 5.29 22.25 8.38
N PHE A 27 6.23 21.31 8.27
CA PHE A 27 6.03 20.05 7.57
C PHE A 27 4.85 19.26 8.13
N LEU A 28 4.77 19.08 9.46
CA LEU A 28 3.68 18.35 10.10
C LEU A 28 2.32 19.05 9.97
N ASN A 29 2.30 20.37 9.92
CA ASN A 29 1.09 21.16 9.68
C ASN A 29 0.64 21.13 8.21
N GLY A 30 1.56 20.88 7.27
CA GLY A 30 1.27 20.74 5.85
C GLY A 30 0.67 19.38 5.45
N ILE A 31 0.64 18.39 6.34
CA ILE A 31 0.06 17.08 6.07
C ILE A 31 -1.47 17.16 6.19
N ASP A 32 -2.16 17.08 5.05
CA ASP A 32 -3.61 16.94 5.00
C ASP A 32 -4.01 15.48 5.23
N SER A 33 -4.36 15.16 6.48
CA SER A 33 -4.86 13.83 6.84
C SER A 33 -6.26 13.56 6.27
N GLN A 34 -7.09 14.60 6.10
CA GLN A 34 -8.49 14.48 5.67
C GLN A 34 -8.65 14.23 4.17
N TYR A 35 -7.59 14.48 3.38
CA TYR A 35 -7.56 14.22 1.94
C TYR A 35 -8.08 12.82 1.56
N PHE A 36 -7.67 11.77 2.29
CA PHE A 36 -8.07 10.39 1.98
C PHE A 36 -9.54 10.09 2.32
N GLU A 37 -10.08 10.72 3.36
CA GLU A 37 -11.51 10.67 3.68
C GLU A 37 -12.32 11.42 2.60
N TYR A 38 -11.86 12.61 2.20
CA TYR A 38 -12.47 13.37 1.11
C TYR A 38 -12.52 12.56 -0.19
N LEU A 39 -11.40 11.92 -0.57
CA LEU A 39 -11.33 11.03 -1.73
C LEU A 39 -12.34 9.89 -1.63
N ALA A 40 -12.46 9.27 -0.45
CA ALA A 40 -13.42 8.20 -0.22
C ALA A 40 -14.86 8.70 -0.43
N LYS A 41 -15.23 9.80 0.22
CA LYS A 41 -16.56 10.40 0.14
C LYS A 41 -16.97 10.73 -1.29
N VAL A 42 -16.13 11.47 -2.01
CA VAL A 42 -16.43 11.92 -3.38
C VAL A 42 -16.62 10.74 -4.33
N ASN A 43 -15.77 9.71 -4.24
CA ASN A 43 -15.81 8.62 -5.22
C ASN A 43 -16.86 7.55 -4.89
N VAL A 44 -17.24 7.36 -3.63
CA VAL A 44 -18.30 6.40 -3.25
C VAL A 44 -19.64 6.76 -3.91
N GLU A 45 -19.98 8.04 -3.97
CA GLU A 45 -21.21 8.54 -4.61
C GLU A 45 -21.32 8.16 -6.10
N HIS A 46 -20.18 7.92 -6.76
CA HIS A 46 -20.11 7.59 -8.17
C HIS A 46 -20.02 6.07 -8.48
N LEU A 47 -20.04 5.20 -7.46
CA LEU A 47 -19.93 3.75 -7.64
C LEU A 47 -21.13 3.10 -8.32
N GLN A 48 -22.29 3.77 -8.35
CA GLN A 48 -23.52 3.24 -8.95
C GLN A 48 -23.85 3.87 -10.33
N GLY A 49 -22.96 4.70 -10.88
CA GLY A 49 -23.19 5.44 -12.12
C GLY A 49 -22.30 5.03 -13.30
N GLU A 50 -22.40 5.79 -14.39
CA GLU A 50 -21.57 5.61 -15.61
C GLU A 50 -20.06 5.66 -15.30
N HIS A 51 -19.66 6.44 -14.31
CA HIS A 51 -18.27 6.60 -13.91
C HIS A 51 -17.78 5.58 -12.88
N ARG A 52 -18.55 4.53 -12.56
CA ARG A 52 -18.24 3.57 -11.49
C ARG A 52 -16.83 2.98 -11.53
N GLN A 53 -16.33 2.60 -12.71
CA GLN A 53 -14.98 2.04 -12.85
C GLN A 53 -13.89 3.10 -12.64
N ARG A 54 -14.13 4.35 -13.05
CA ARG A 54 -13.20 5.47 -12.81
C ARG A 54 -13.15 5.81 -11.33
N ALA A 55 -14.31 5.89 -10.68
CA ALA A 55 -14.42 6.11 -9.24
C ALA A 55 -13.74 5.00 -8.44
N ALA A 56 -13.96 3.74 -8.82
CA ALA A 56 -13.33 2.57 -8.20
C ALA A 56 -11.79 2.60 -8.33
N ILE A 57 -11.25 2.94 -9.50
CA ILE A 57 -9.80 3.10 -9.69
C ILE A 57 -9.25 4.31 -8.92
N ALA A 58 -9.99 5.41 -8.84
CA ALA A 58 -9.59 6.58 -8.04
C ALA A 58 -9.50 6.22 -6.55
N LEU A 59 -10.48 5.47 -6.01
CA LEU A 59 -10.43 4.92 -4.66
C LEU A 59 -9.20 4.00 -4.48
N ARG A 60 -8.95 3.10 -5.43
CA ARG A 60 -7.80 2.17 -5.37
C ARG A 60 -6.46 2.91 -5.42
N SER A 61 -6.35 3.93 -6.24
CA SER A 61 -5.15 4.78 -6.30
C SER A 61 -4.96 5.57 -5.01
N GLY A 62 -6.03 6.17 -4.49
CA GLY A 62 -6.02 6.87 -3.21
C GLY A 62 -5.63 5.95 -2.06
N TYR A 63 -6.08 4.69 -2.11
CA TYR A 63 -5.76 3.68 -1.10
C TYR A 63 -4.26 3.38 -1.04
N HIS A 64 -3.66 3.09 -2.19
CA HIS A 64 -2.21 2.84 -2.27
C HIS A 64 -1.40 4.05 -1.81
N HIS A 65 -1.81 5.26 -2.22
CA HIS A 65 -1.17 6.49 -1.77
C HIS A 65 -1.32 6.66 -0.24
N GLY A 66 -2.51 6.43 0.31
CA GLY A 66 -2.75 6.53 1.75
C GLY A 66 -1.95 5.53 2.57
N LEU A 67 -1.78 4.29 2.08
CA LEU A 67 -0.90 3.31 2.70
C LEU A 67 0.55 3.79 2.72
N GLU A 68 1.05 4.29 1.59
CA GLU A 68 2.41 4.81 1.48
C GLU A 68 2.62 5.98 2.45
N THR A 69 1.72 6.96 2.49
CA THR A 69 1.78 8.09 3.43
C THR A 69 1.76 7.63 4.88
N LEU A 70 0.83 6.75 5.27
CA LEU A 70 0.73 6.23 6.62
C LEU A 70 2.02 5.54 7.06
N PHE A 71 2.57 4.64 6.24
CA PHE A 71 3.77 3.89 6.60
C PHE A 71 5.03 4.74 6.54
N PHE A 72 5.12 5.74 5.67
CA PHE A 72 6.17 6.75 5.74
C PHE A 72 6.20 7.44 7.11
N LEU A 73 5.04 7.88 7.60
CA LEU A 73 4.93 8.61 8.87
C LEU A 73 5.17 7.71 10.08
N LEU A 74 4.68 6.46 10.06
CA LEU A 74 4.98 5.48 11.12
C LEU A 74 6.48 5.16 11.17
N SER A 75 7.12 4.93 10.02
CA SER A 75 8.57 4.70 9.96
C SER A 75 9.37 5.92 10.41
N ALA A 76 8.93 7.14 10.04
CA ALA A 76 9.53 8.38 10.51
C ALA A 76 9.40 8.53 12.03
N LEU A 77 8.24 8.18 12.60
CA LEU A 77 8.04 8.19 14.05
C LEU A 77 8.97 7.22 14.78
N ILE A 78 9.20 6.04 14.22
CA ILE A 78 10.10 5.03 14.80
C ILE A 78 11.56 5.49 14.77
N GLN A 79 12.05 5.94 13.62
CA GLN A 79 13.49 6.15 13.41
C GLN A 79 13.95 7.61 13.55
N ALA A 80 13.05 8.56 13.31
CA ALA A 80 13.33 9.99 13.24
C ALA A 80 12.23 10.86 13.88
N PRO A 81 11.74 10.57 15.11
CA PRO A 81 10.60 11.27 15.70
C PRO A 81 10.80 12.79 15.85
N SER A 82 12.05 13.24 15.93
CA SER A 82 12.40 14.67 16.02
C SER A 82 12.66 15.34 14.67
N ALA A 83 12.64 14.59 13.57
CA ALA A 83 12.98 15.10 12.25
C ALA A 83 12.22 14.38 11.09
N PRO A 84 10.88 14.16 11.19
CA PRO A 84 10.12 13.51 10.13
C PRO A 84 10.28 14.23 8.78
N PHE A 85 10.36 15.56 8.76
CA PHE A 85 10.58 16.33 7.51
C PHE A 85 11.85 15.89 6.77
N ALA A 86 12.95 15.65 7.50
CA ALA A 86 14.24 15.25 6.94
C ALA A 86 14.26 13.76 6.58
N TYR A 87 13.60 12.93 7.39
CA TYR A 87 13.43 11.51 7.13
C TYR A 87 12.77 11.25 5.78
N CYS A 88 11.67 11.97 5.48
CA CYS A 88 10.95 11.84 4.22
C CYS A 88 11.78 12.21 2.98
N GLN A 89 12.86 12.98 3.12
CA GLN A 89 13.77 13.30 2.00
C GLN A 89 14.79 12.19 1.70
N LYS A 90 14.94 11.22 2.60
CA LYS A 90 15.95 10.16 2.51
C LYS A 90 15.37 8.76 2.45
N CYS A 91 14.14 8.59 2.92
CA CYS A 91 13.45 7.31 2.91
C CYS A 91 12.77 7.07 1.56
N TYR A 92 12.92 5.85 1.03
CA TYR A 92 12.21 5.38 -0.15
C TYR A 92 11.31 4.19 0.22
N PRO A 93 10.39 3.77 -0.67
CA PRO A 93 9.48 2.67 -0.36
C PRO A 93 10.17 1.36 0.04
N LYS A 94 11.39 1.10 -0.43
CA LYS A 94 12.15 -0.10 -0.07
C LYS A 94 12.54 -0.13 1.41
N GLU A 95 12.95 1.01 1.99
CA GLU A 95 13.31 1.11 3.40
C GLU A 95 12.06 0.98 4.28
N ILE A 96 10.93 1.55 3.86
CA ILE A 96 9.65 1.37 4.56
C ILE A 96 9.29 -0.12 4.62
N LYS A 97 9.32 -0.81 3.47
CA LYS A 97 9.03 -2.25 3.41
C LYS A 97 10.00 -3.06 4.29
N SER A 98 11.28 -2.69 4.36
CA SER A 98 12.25 -3.30 5.28
C SER A 98 11.82 -3.14 6.74
N ILE A 99 11.45 -1.92 7.14
CA ILE A 99 10.99 -1.61 8.51
C ILE A 99 9.72 -2.39 8.85
N LEU A 100 8.72 -2.41 7.97
CA LEU A 100 7.47 -3.12 8.23
C LEU A 100 7.68 -4.64 8.38
N LYS A 101 8.54 -5.24 7.54
CA LYS A 101 8.92 -6.65 7.65
C LYS A 101 9.59 -6.95 9.00
N ARG A 102 10.44 -6.04 9.49
CA ARG A 102 11.08 -6.20 10.81
C ARG A 102 10.06 -6.14 11.94
N ILE A 103 9.04 -5.27 11.85
CA ILE A 103 7.94 -5.24 12.84
C ILE A 103 7.19 -6.59 12.80
N ASP A 104 6.82 -7.08 11.62
CA ASP A 104 6.11 -8.37 11.49
C ASP A 104 6.94 -9.57 11.99
N ASN A 105 8.25 -9.54 11.75
CA ASN A 105 9.18 -10.61 12.16
C ASN A 105 9.72 -10.45 13.59
N GLN A 106 9.35 -9.39 14.31
CA GLN A 106 9.92 -9.03 15.62
C GLN A 106 11.46 -8.90 15.60
N GLU A 107 11.99 -8.37 14.50
CA GLU A 107 13.40 -8.08 14.33
C GLU A 107 13.75 -6.68 14.85
N ALA A 108 15.00 -6.49 15.24
CA ALA A 108 15.44 -5.21 15.76
C ALA A 108 15.53 -4.14 14.66
N ILE A 109 15.05 -2.94 14.97
CA ILE A 109 15.07 -1.74 14.11
C ILE A 109 16.00 -0.71 14.75
N LEU A 110 16.88 -0.11 13.95
CA LEU A 110 17.73 0.99 14.42
C LEU A 110 16.88 2.24 14.66
N THR A 111 16.87 2.72 15.91
CA THR A 111 16.19 3.94 16.34
C THR A 111 17.18 4.91 16.99
N ARG A 112 16.73 6.10 17.38
CA ARG A 112 17.54 7.02 18.20
C ARG A 112 17.97 6.44 19.56
N ARG A 113 17.29 5.39 20.05
CA ARG A 113 17.62 4.67 21.29
C ARG A 113 18.41 3.38 21.03
N GLY A 114 19.04 3.26 19.88
CA GLY A 114 19.70 2.03 19.44
C GLY A 114 18.74 1.04 18.82
N LYS A 115 19.16 -0.23 18.74
CA LYS A 115 18.37 -1.33 18.15
C LYS A 115 17.24 -1.74 19.10
N GLN A 116 16.00 -1.62 18.65
CA GLN A 116 14.79 -1.91 19.44
C GLN A 116 13.89 -2.90 18.70
N ILE A 117 13.26 -3.83 19.41
CA ILE A 117 12.18 -4.67 18.87
C ILE A 117 10.88 -3.91 19.07
N ILE A 118 10.13 -3.71 17.99
CA ILE A 118 8.88 -2.94 17.99
C ILE A 118 7.77 -3.86 17.48
N SER A 119 6.65 -3.91 18.20
CA SER A 119 5.42 -4.58 17.78
C SER A 119 4.37 -3.57 17.35
N TRP A 120 3.40 -4.02 16.54
CA TRP A 120 2.25 -3.19 16.14
C TRP A 120 1.44 -2.71 17.34
N GLU A 121 1.23 -3.59 18.32
CA GLU A 121 0.53 -3.28 19.57
C GLU A 121 1.28 -2.21 20.37
N GLY A 122 2.59 -2.41 20.60
CA GLY A 122 3.39 -1.48 21.39
C GLY A 122 3.50 -0.10 20.74
N LEU A 123 3.66 -0.06 19.41
CA LEU A 123 3.69 1.18 18.64
C LEU A 123 2.35 1.92 18.73
N SER A 124 1.25 1.23 18.44
CA SER A 124 -0.08 1.84 18.44
C SER A 124 -0.55 2.26 19.83
N GLU A 125 -0.33 1.44 20.86
CA GLU A 125 -0.67 1.80 22.25
C GLU A 125 0.12 3.03 22.71
N SER A 126 1.40 3.16 22.32
CA SER A 126 2.21 4.35 22.62
C SER A 126 1.65 5.60 21.97
N ILE A 127 1.24 5.52 20.70
CA ILE A 127 0.65 6.65 19.97
C ILE A 127 -0.68 7.09 20.60
N HIS A 128 -1.53 6.12 20.92
CA HIS A 128 -2.90 6.39 21.37
C HIS A 128 -3.04 6.58 22.88
N ILE A 129 -1.94 6.60 23.65
CA ILE A 129 -1.99 6.81 25.11
C ILE A 129 -2.61 8.16 25.49
N TYR A 130 -2.48 9.17 24.62
CA TYR A 130 -3.05 10.51 24.80
C TYR A 130 -4.42 10.69 24.13
N SER A 131 -4.98 9.64 23.51
CA SER A 131 -6.23 9.74 22.75
C SER A 131 -7.49 9.88 23.61
N ASN A 132 -7.41 9.53 24.90
CA ASN A 132 -8.53 9.61 25.82
C ASN A 132 -8.06 9.71 27.28
N SER A 133 -8.80 10.45 28.11
CA SER A 133 -8.55 10.50 29.56
C SER A 133 -8.83 9.16 30.25
N ASP A 134 -9.75 8.37 29.71
CA ASP A 134 -9.96 6.98 30.13
C ASP A 134 -8.88 6.07 29.51
N LYS A 135 -7.97 5.60 30.35
CA LYS A 135 -6.86 4.71 29.97
C LYS A 135 -7.33 3.39 29.37
N ALA A 136 -8.47 2.84 29.82
CA ALA A 136 -8.99 1.60 29.25
C ALA A 136 -9.47 1.83 27.81
N ARG A 137 -10.14 2.95 27.56
CA ARG A 137 -10.56 3.37 26.21
C ARG A 137 -9.37 3.68 25.31
N ALA A 138 -8.35 4.38 25.81
CA ALA A 138 -7.12 4.64 25.08
C ALA A 138 -6.42 3.34 24.67
N LYS A 139 -6.37 2.34 25.57
CA LYS A 139 -5.83 1.01 25.29
C LYS A 139 -6.62 0.26 24.23
N ASP A 140 -7.96 0.24 24.32
CA ASP A 140 -8.83 -0.34 23.27
C ASP A 140 -8.57 0.32 21.91
N THR A 141 -8.46 1.66 21.87
CA THR A 141 -8.10 2.40 20.65
C THR A 141 -6.77 1.88 20.08
N GLY A 142 -5.73 1.82 20.91
CA GLY A 142 -4.41 1.35 20.51
C GLY A 142 -4.45 -0.06 19.92
N GLN A 143 -5.15 -0.99 20.57
CA GLN A 143 -5.27 -2.38 20.10
C GLN A 143 -5.99 -2.51 18.76
N ARG A 144 -7.02 -1.69 18.52
CA ARG A 144 -7.77 -1.71 17.25
C ARG A 144 -6.94 -1.15 16.10
N PHE A 145 -6.26 -0.03 16.32
CA PHE A 145 -5.34 0.52 15.33
C PHE A 145 -4.15 -0.41 15.07
N ALA A 146 -3.65 -1.12 16.07
CA ALA A 146 -2.59 -2.12 15.87
C ALA A 146 -3.01 -3.22 14.90
N LYS A 147 -4.20 -3.80 15.11
CA LYS A 147 -4.77 -4.83 14.22
C LYS A 147 -5.00 -4.30 12.81
N LEU A 148 -5.55 -3.08 12.70
CA LEU A 148 -5.73 -2.40 11.44
C LEU A 148 -4.39 -2.22 10.71
N TRP A 149 -3.38 -1.64 11.37
CA TRP A 149 -2.08 -1.38 10.75
C TRP A 149 -1.37 -2.66 10.34
N GLN A 150 -1.47 -3.73 11.12
CA GLN A 150 -0.95 -5.03 10.72
C GLN A 150 -1.63 -5.55 9.44
N MET A 151 -2.96 -5.45 9.34
CA MET A 151 -3.69 -5.82 8.13
C MET A 151 -3.25 -4.95 6.92
N LEU A 152 -3.18 -3.64 7.10
CA LEU A 152 -2.77 -2.70 6.05
C LEU A 152 -1.31 -2.93 5.61
N ALA A 153 -0.42 -3.28 6.54
CA ALA A 153 0.99 -3.53 6.27
C ALA A 153 1.16 -4.77 5.38
N ARG A 154 0.41 -5.84 5.64
CA ARG A 154 0.38 -7.02 4.77
C ARG A 154 -0.03 -6.67 3.34
N GLN A 155 -1.01 -5.78 3.18
CA GLN A 155 -1.44 -5.34 1.85
C GLN A 155 -0.38 -4.46 1.16
N TYR A 156 0.28 -3.56 1.88
CA TYR A 156 1.37 -2.74 1.35
C TYR A 156 2.62 -3.55 0.98
N LEU A 157 2.87 -4.64 1.70
CA LEU A 157 3.99 -5.56 1.45
C LEU A 157 3.73 -6.55 0.29
N ASP A 158 2.48 -6.73 -0.14
CA ASP A 158 2.13 -7.61 -1.26
C ASP A 158 2.68 -7.05 -2.58
N GLU A 159 3.54 -7.84 -3.26
CA GLU A 159 4.13 -7.45 -4.53
C GLU A 159 3.06 -7.17 -5.59
N LYS A 160 1.94 -7.89 -5.62
CA LYS A 160 0.88 -7.67 -6.61
C LYS A 160 0.28 -6.27 -6.46
N ASN A 161 0.07 -5.82 -5.22
CA ASN A 161 -0.44 -4.48 -4.92
C ASN A 161 0.58 -3.39 -5.32
N ASP A 162 1.87 -3.61 -5.04
CA ASP A 162 2.93 -2.70 -5.47
C ASP A 162 3.00 -2.58 -7.00
N ARG A 163 2.91 -3.70 -7.72
CA ARG A 163 2.90 -3.72 -9.19
C ARG A 163 1.64 -3.08 -9.75
N GLU A 164 0.48 -3.32 -9.15
CA GLU A 164 -0.77 -2.66 -9.54
C GLU A 164 -0.62 -1.14 -9.40
N TYR A 165 -0.17 -0.66 -8.24
CA TYR A 165 0.00 0.78 -8.00
C TYR A 165 1.01 1.40 -8.97
N ASN A 166 2.13 0.73 -9.24
CA ASN A 166 3.11 1.15 -10.24
C ASN A 166 2.53 1.23 -11.66
N ASN A 167 1.58 0.36 -12.01
CA ASN A 167 0.89 0.42 -13.30
C ASN A 167 -0.15 1.55 -13.36
N ILE A 168 -0.83 1.83 -12.24
CA ILE A 168 -1.76 2.96 -12.14
C ILE A 168 -0.98 4.29 -12.26
N LYS A 169 0.06 4.48 -11.43
CA LYS A 169 0.78 5.76 -11.32
C LYS A 169 1.60 6.13 -12.57
N HIS A 170 2.08 5.15 -13.32
CA HIS A 170 2.88 5.37 -14.52
C HIS A 170 2.03 5.15 -15.78
N GLY A 171 1.15 6.11 -16.07
CA GLY A 171 0.42 6.18 -17.34
C GLY A 171 -0.82 5.29 -17.43
N PHE A 172 -1.43 4.88 -16.30
CA PHE A 172 -2.63 4.04 -16.29
C PHE A 172 -2.51 2.78 -17.16
N ARG A 173 -1.37 2.08 -17.02
CA ARG A 173 -1.09 0.82 -17.72
C ARG A 173 -1.93 -0.36 -17.20
N ALA A 174 -2.65 -0.17 -16.09
CA ALA A 174 -3.64 -1.11 -15.59
C ALA A 174 -5.01 -0.84 -16.22
N LYS A 175 -5.67 -1.90 -16.71
CA LYS A 175 -7.04 -1.84 -17.19
C LYS A 175 -8.00 -2.10 -16.03
N SER A 176 -9.00 -1.24 -15.87
CA SER A 176 -10.06 -1.38 -14.86
C SER A 176 -11.02 -2.53 -15.17
N GLY A 177 -11.47 -3.22 -14.13
CA GLY A 177 -12.46 -4.29 -14.19
C GLY A 177 -11.97 -5.54 -13.45
N GLY A 178 -12.88 -6.16 -12.71
CA GLY A 178 -12.59 -7.42 -12.01
C GLY A 178 -12.76 -8.65 -12.91
N PHE A 179 -12.65 -9.81 -12.28
CA PHE A 179 -12.81 -11.12 -12.90
C PHE A 179 -13.61 -12.06 -11.99
N GLY A 180 -14.06 -13.19 -12.54
CA GLY A 180 -14.68 -14.27 -11.76
C GLY A 180 -14.22 -15.63 -12.26
N ILE A 181 -14.22 -16.62 -11.37
CA ILE A 181 -13.89 -18.00 -11.70
C ILE A 181 -15.12 -18.86 -11.43
N PHE A 182 -15.56 -19.59 -12.45
CA PHE A 182 -16.74 -20.44 -12.42
C PHE A 182 -16.39 -21.83 -12.96
N PHE A 183 -16.87 -22.87 -12.28
CA PHE A 183 -16.76 -24.26 -12.71
C PHE A 183 -18.12 -24.75 -13.18
N GLN A 184 -18.21 -25.14 -14.44
CA GLN A 184 -19.41 -25.75 -15.01
C GLN A 184 -19.19 -27.25 -15.15
N PRO A 185 -20.04 -28.10 -14.55
CA PRO A 185 -19.97 -29.53 -14.75
C PRO A 185 -20.14 -29.90 -16.23
N GLU A 186 -19.49 -30.98 -16.65
CA GLU A 186 -19.69 -31.58 -17.97
C GLU A 186 -20.74 -32.70 -17.89
N SER A 187 -21.57 -32.79 -18.93
CA SER A 187 -22.53 -33.90 -19.13
C SER A 187 -21.85 -35.09 -19.81
N SER A 188 -20.86 -34.81 -20.65
CA SER A 188 -19.91 -35.75 -21.26
C SER A 188 -18.63 -34.99 -21.60
N SER A 189 -17.50 -35.68 -21.80
CA SER A 189 -16.20 -35.06 -22.12
C SER A 189 -16.31 -33.95 -23.17
N GLY A 190 -15.95 -32.72 -22.80
CA GLY A 190 -16.00 -31.53 -23.66
C GLY A 190 -17.38 -30.93 -23.90
N LYS A 191 -18.43 -31.44 -23.25
CA LYS A 191 -19.81 -30.94 -23.36
C LYS A 191 -20.34 -30.51 -21.99
N LEU A 192 -20.49 -29.20 -21.81
CA LEU A 192 -21.07 -28.61 -20.60
C LEU A 192 -22.47 -29.18 -20.30
N ASP A 193 -22.74 -29.46 -19.03
CA ASP A 193 -24.05 -29.80 -18.51
C ASP A 193 -24.83 -28.51 -18.18
N LEU A 194 -25.56 -27.97 -19.15
CA LEU A 194 -26.34 -26.74 -18.98
C LEU A 194 -27.54 -26.89 -18.02
N SER A 195 -27.86 -28.12 -17.59
CA SER A 195 -28.91 -28.34 -16.58
C SER A 195 -28.45 -28.01 -15.16
N LYS A 196 -27.12 -27.92 -14.94
CA LYS A 196 -26.52 -27.58 -13.66
C LYS A 196 -26.07 -26.13 -13.66
N ASN A 197 -26.19 -25.47 -12.51
CA ASN A 197 -25.64 -24.14 -12.33
C ASN A 197 -24.12 -24.18 -12.20
N PRO A 198 -23.39 -23.18 -12.69
CA PRO A 198 -21.96 -23.04 -12.44
C PRO A 198 -21.70 -22.85 -10.94
N THR A 199 -20.66 -23.50 -10.43
CA THR A 199 -20.12 -23.25 -9.08
C THR A 199 -19.13 -22.09 -9.15
N SER A 200 -19.40 -20.99 -8.45
CA SER A 200 -18.50 -19.84 -8.37
C SER A 200 -17.44 -20.03 -7.27
N LEU A 201 -16.17 -19.71 -7.58
CA LEU A 201 -15.12 -19.51 -6.56
C LEU A 201 -14.99 -18.05 -6.11
N GLY A 202 -15.83 -17.17 -6.66
CA GLY A 202 -15.82 -15.74 -6.39
C GLY A 202 -15.76 -14.93 -7.67
N ASN A 203 -16.26 -13.71 -7.57
CA ASN A 203 -16.29 -12.74 -8.64
C ASN A 203 -16.29 -11.32 -8.07
N SER A 204 -15.71 -10.40 -8.82
CA SER A 204 -15.90 -8.97 -8.60
C SER A 204 -16.05 -8.28 -9.94
N GLU A 205 -16.95 -7.30 -10.03
CA GLU A 205 -16.98 -6.38 -11.17
C GLU A 205 -15.82 -5.36 -11.11
N PHE A 206 -15.24 -5.18 -9.92
CA PHE A 206 -14.18 -4.23 -9.62
C PHE A 206 -12.85 -4.93 -9.40
N GLY A 207 -11.81 -4.35 -9.98
CA GLY A 207 -10.51 -4.96 -10.03
C GLY A 207 -9.61 -4.26 -11.03
N SER A 208 -8.46 -4.89 -11.27
CA SER A 208 -7.52 -4.46 -12.28
C SER A 208 -6.90 -5.64 -13.01
N SER A 209 -6.48 -5.38 -14.24
CA SER A 209 -5.64 -6.28 -15.01
C SER A 209 -4.44 -5.54 -15.58
N PHE A 210 -3.26 -6.12 -15.45
CA PHE A 210 -2.01 -5.51 -15.89
C PHE A 210 -0.96 -6.57 -16.20
N PHE A 211 0.14 -6.17 -16.82
CA PHE A 211 1.25 -7.06 -17.11
C PHE A 211 2.33 -6.96 -16.04
N MET A 212 2.82 -8.11 -15.58
CA MET A 212 3.97 -8.21 -14.69
C MET A 212 5.11 -8.88 -15.43
N VAL A 213 6.31 -8.32 -15.27
CA VAL A 213 7.53 -8.91 -15.82
C VAL A 213 7.92 -10.12 -14.98
N GLU A 214 8.14 -11.25 -15.63
CA GLU A 214 8.81 -12.41 -15.07
C GLU A 214 10.16 -12.61 -15.78
N SER A 215 11.22 -12.84 -15.02
CA SER A 215 12.54 -13.13 -15.57
C SER A 215 12.80 -14.63 -15.55
N PHE A 216 13.37 -15.18 -16.62
CA PHE A 216 13.80 -16.59 -16.65
C PHE A 216 15.03 -16.87 -15.78
N SER A 217 15.85 -15.85 -15.50
CA SER A 217 17.17 -16.00 -14.85
C SER A 217 17.61 -14.80 -13.99
N GLY A 218 16.71 -13.86 -13.70
CA GLY A 218 17.02 -12.66 -12.91
C GLY A 218 17.88 -11.61 -13.63
N LYS A 219 18.12 -11.73 -14.94
CA LYS A 219 18.96 -10.80 -15.71
C LYS A 219 18.29 -10.32 -16.99
N ASP A 220 18.21 -9.00 -17.13
CA ASP A 220 18.10 -8.30 -18.41
C ASP A 220 19.16 -8.84 -19.39
N PRO A 221 18.85 -8.94 -20.70
CA PRO A 221 17.74 -8.27 -21.38
C PRO A 221 16.52 -9.15 -21.70
N ASN A 222 16.55 -10.45 -21.38
CA ASN A 222 15.47 -11.37 -21.73
C ASN A 222 14.42 -11.41 -20.62
N PHE A 223 13.20 -11.04 -20.96
CA PHE A 223 12.08 -11.09 -20.04
C PHE A 223 10.82 -11.50 -20.77
N TRP A 224 9.84 -11.96 -20.01
CA TRP A 224 8.50 -12.16 -20.51
C TRP A 224 7.50 -11.50 -19.58
N VAL A 225 6.26 -11.39 -20.04
CA VAL A 225 5.20 -10.75 -19.26
C VAL A 225 4.07 -11.73 -19.04
N ARG A 226 3.50 -11.70 -17.84
CA ARG A 226 2.24 -12.38 -17.53
C ARG A 226 1.14 -11.39 -17.27
N ARG A 227 -0.07 -11.73 -17.69
CA ARG A 227 -1.28 -11.04 -17.24
C ARG A 227 -1.61 -11.39 -15.78
N GLN A 228 -1.56 -10.37 -14.92
CA GLN A 228 -2.06 -10.41 -13.55
C GLN A 228 -3.47 -9.84 -13.50
N LEU A 229 -4.37 -10.53 -12.81
CA LEU A 229 -5.72 -10.09 -12.50
C LEU A 229 -5.86 -9.93 -10.98
N LEU A 230 -6.46 -8.83 -10.53
CA LEU A 230 -6.78 -8.58 -9.12
C LEU A 230 -8.25 -8.18 -8.98
N ASN A 231 -8.90 -8.74 -7.97
CA ASN A 231 -10.23 -8.34 -7.51
C ASN A 231 -10.10 -7.58 -6.20
N TRP A 232 -10.91 -6.56 -6.03
CA TRP A 232 -11.06 -5.82 -4.77
C TRP A 232 -12.46 -5.22 -4.69
N ASN A 233 -12.88 -4.80 -3.49
CA ASN A 233 -14.17 -4.18 -3.24
C ASN A 233 -13.99 -2.67 -2.99
N PRO A 234 -14.61 -1.77 -3.78
CA PRO A 234 -14.44 -0.33 -3.63
C PRO A 234 -15.02 0.23 -2.33
N GLU A 235 -16.09 -0.35 -1.79
CA GLU A 235 -16.66 0.07 -0.49
C GLU A 235 -15.71 -0.28 0.66
N ALA A 236 -15.13 -1.48 0.65
CA ALA A 236 -14.10 -1.89 1.60
C ALA A 236 -12.89 -0.94 1.55
N ILE A 237 -12.48 -0.52 0.35
CA ILE A 237 -11.42 0.46 0.14
C ILE A 237 -11.81 1.82 0.73
N ALA A 238 -13.04 2.28 0.50
CA ALA A 238 -13.52 3.54 1.06
C ALA A 238 -13.53 3.54 2.59
N TYR A 239 -13.97 2.46 3.24
CA TYR A 239 -13.84 2.31 4.70
C TYR A 239 -12.38 2.33 5.15
N SER A 240 -11.50 1.65 4.41
CA SER A 240 -10.07 1.65 4.72
C SER A 240 -9.45 3.04 4.60
N LEU A 241 -9.82 3.83 3.59
CA LEU A 241 -9.37 5.21 3.41
C LEU A 241 -9.76 6.12 4.58
N ASN A 242 -10.96 5.97 5.12
CA ASN A 242 -11.38 6.69 6.32
C ASN A 242 -10.50 6.34 7.52
N LEU A 243 -10.23 5.04 7.73
CA LEU A 243 -9.37 4.59 8.82
C LEU A 243 -7.90 4.98 8.62
N ILE A 244 -7.42 5.06 7.37
CA ILE A 244 -6.10 5.57 7.01
C ILE A 244 -6.01 7.07 7.33
N SER A 245 -7.01 7.87 6.95
CA SER A 245 -7.11 9.30 7.30
C SER A 245 -6.96 9.49 8.82
N MET A 246 -7.74 8.73 9.60
CA MET A 246 -7.65 8.75 11.06
C MET A 246 -6.27 8.34 11.59
N SER A 247 -5.68 7.30 10.99
CA SER A 247 -4.35 6.82 11.38
C SER A 247 -3.27 7.89 11.13
N ILE A 248 -3.30 8.53 9.94
CA ILE A 248 -2.36 9.59 9.57
C ILE A 248 -2.48 10.76 10.54
N ASN A 249 -3.70 11.21 10.83
CA ASN A 249 -3.94 12.27 11.80
C ASN A 249 -3.34 11.95 13.18
N ASN A 250 -3.55 10.73 13.68
CA ASN A 250 -3.07 10.32 15.00
C ASN A 250 -1.54 10.23 15.05
N VAL A 251 -0.91 9.72 13.99
CA VAL A 251 0.54 9.66 13.87
C VAL A 251 1.14 11.07 13.80
N VAL A 252 0.54 11.97 13.01
CA VAL A 252 0.96 13.39 12.94
C VAL A 252 0.81 14.08 14.29
N SER A 253 -0.29 13.87 14.99
CA SER A 253 -0.51 14.41 16.34
C SER A 253 0.55 13.92 17.32
N TYR A 254 0.89 12.64 17.27
CA TYR A 254 1.95 12.10 18.12
C TYR A 254 3.36 12.58 17.72
N LEU A 255 3.64 12.76 16.43
CA LEU A 255 4.87 13.39 15.96
C LEU A 255 5.00 14.84 16.44
N LYS A 256 3.90 15.61 16.48
CA LYS A 256 3.85 16.95 17.08
C LYS A 256 4.20 16.90 18.56
N ILE A 257 3.66 15.93 19.31
CA ILE A 257 4.03 15.70 20.71
C ILE A 257 5.53 15.39 20.85
N ALA A 258 6.07 14.55 19.97
CA ALA A 258 7.48 14.16 20.00
C ALA A 258 8.45 15.33 19.79
N ILE A 259 7.99 16.45 19.24
CA ILE A 259 8.78 17.67 19.01
C ILE A 259 8.45 18.79 20.01
N GLY A 260 7.62 18.50 21.03
CA GLY A 260 7.39 19.40 22.16
C GLY A 260 6.01 20.08 22.21
N ILE A 261 5.10 19.79 21.27
CA ILE A 261 3.72 20.25 21.36
C ILE A 261 3.00 19.49 22.48
N LYS A 262 2.18 20.19 23.27
CA LYS A 262 1.50 19.53 24.39
C LYS A 262 0.40 18.59 23.89
N PRO A 263 0.15 17.46 24.57
CA PRO A 263 -0.92 16.54 24.18
C PRO A 263 -2.31 17.18 24.11
N GLU A 264 -2.57 18.23 24.89
CA GLU A 264 -3.86 18.94 24.90
C GLU A 264 -4.06 19.85 23.68
N GLU A 265 -3.00 20.13 22.92
CA GLU A 265 -3.01 21.00 21.73
C GLU A 265 -3.15 20.20 20.42
N VAL A 266 -3.21 18.87 20.49
CA VAL A 266 -3.37 17.99 19.33
C VAL A 266 -4.66 17.16 19.44
N ILE A 267 -5.12 16.66 18.30
CA ILE A 267 -6.40 15.94 18.22
C ILE A 267 -6.14 14.51 17.77
N PHE A 268 -6.57 13.54 18.58
CA PHE A 268 -6.67 12.15 18.17
C PHE A 268 -8.09 11.83 17.73
N ILE A 269 -8.23 11.11 16.62
CA ILE A 269 -9.52 10.71 16.07
C ILE A 269 -9.61 9.19 15.96
N ARG A 270 -10.81 8.67 16.15
CA ARG A 270 -11.15 7.26 15.95
C ARG A 270 -12.59 7.15 15.47
N PRO A 271 -12.99 6.02 14.89
CA PRO A 271 -14.40 5.76 14.61
C PRO A 271 -15.24 5.82 15.89
N GLU A 272 -16.45 6.35 15.77
CA GLU A 272 -17.42 6.45 16.87
C GLU A 272 -17.73 5.07 17.47
N ALA A 273 -18.02 4.10 16.60
CA ALA A 273 -18.30 2.73 16.96
C ALA A 273 -17.09 1.82 16.70
N SER A 274 -16.78 0.98 17.68
CA SER A 274 -15.65 0.03 17.63
C SER A 274 -15.71 -0.98 16.48
N GLU A 275 -16.92 -1.34 16.04
CA GLU A 275 -17.19 -2.24 14.91
C GLU A 275 -16.80 -1.66 13.54
N TYR A 276 -16.60 -0.35 13.44
CA TYR A 276 -16.21 0.30 12.19
C TYR A 276 -14.77 -0.04 11.78
N PHE A 277 -13.93 -0.46 12.73
CA PHE A 277 -12.60 -1.00 12.42
C PHE A 277 -12.67 -2.30 11.60
N ASP A 278 -13.76 -3.04 11.70
CA ASP A 278 -13.90 -4.35 11.05
C ASP A 278 -14.53 -4.24 9.65
N LEU A 279 -15.11 -3.09 9.29
CA LEU A 279 -15.79 -2.87 8.00
C LEU A 279 -14.94 -3.19 6.76
N PRO A 280 -13.64 -2.82 6.70
CA PRO A 280 -12.79 -3.23 5.57
C PRO A 280 -12.76 -4.74 5.33
N GLY A 281 -12.83 -5.54 6.40
CA GLY A 281 -12.75 -6.99 6.35
C GLY A 281 -14.08 -7.71 6.11
N LYS A 282 -15.22 -7.00 6.14
CA LYS A 282 -16.55 -7.63 5.98
C LYS A 282 -16.87 -8.03 4.54
N PHE A 283 -16.19 -7.45 3.56
CA PHE A 283 -16.45 -7.69 2.15
C PHE A 283 -15.64 -8.88 1.64
N ASN A 284 -16.31 -10.01 1.41
CA ASN A 284 -15.71 -11.19 0.82
C ASN A 284 -16.02 -11.24 -0.69
N ILE A 285 -14.97 -11.18 -1.51
CA ILE A 285 -15.04 -11.27 -2.98
C ILE A 285 -14.62 -12.65 -3.53
N GLY A 286 -14.35 -13.60 -2.63
CA GLY A 286 -13.84 -14.92 -2.96
C GLY A 286 -12.43 -14.84 -3.56
N VAL A 287 -12.31 -15.13 -4.85
CA VAL A 287 -11.04 -15.04 -5.56
C VAL A 287 -10.52 -13.61 -5.67
N THR A 288 -9.36 -13.33 -5.07
CA THR A 288 -8.73 -12.00 -5.03
C THR A 288 -7.67 -11.79 -6.10
N SER A 289 -7.07 -12.85 -6.63
CA SER A 289 -6.06 -12.75 -7.69
C SER A 289 -6.04 -13.99 -8.58
N ALA A 290 -5.70 -13.81 -9.84
CA ALA A 290 -5.48 -14.90 -10.80
C ALA A 290 -4.44 -14.49 -11.84
N ASN A 291 -3.75 -15.50 -12.37
CA ASN A 291 -2.84 -15.36 -13.51
C ASN A 291 -3.37 -16.25 -14.62
N ILE A 292 -3.72 -15.64 -15.75
CA ILE A 292 -4.25 -16.37 -16.91
C ILE A 292 -3.31 -16.05 -18.07
N ASP A 293 -2.32 -16.91 -18.24
CA ASP A 293 -1.35 -16.81 -19.32
C ASP A 293 -0.73 -18.18 -19.62
N TYR A 294 -0.07 -18.28 -20.77
CA TYR A 294 0.71 -19.47 -21.12
C TYR A 294 1.90 -19.63 -20.18
N VAL A 295 2.24 -20.88 -19.87
CA VAL A 295 3.48 -21.19 -19.16
C VAL A 295 4.60 -21.26 -20.19
N ILE A 296 5.50 -20.28 -20.17
CA ILE A 296 6.72 -20.30 -20.97
C ILE A 296 7.86 -20.81 -20.08
N THR A 297 8.58 -21.83 -20.54
CA THR A 297 9.75 -22.39 -19.86
C THR A 297 11.03 -22.00 -20.59
N LYS A 298 12.19 -22.20 -19.95
CA LYS A 298 13.49 -21.90 -20.59
C LYS A 298 13.67 -22.67 -21.91
N ASN A 299 13.12 -23.87 -22.01
CA ASN A 299 13.20 -24.71 -23.22
C ASN A 299 12.39 -24.13 -24.39
N ASP A 300 11.41 -23.26 -24.10
CA ASP A 300 10.58 -22.59 -25.11
C ASP A 300 11.23 -21.29 -25.61
N THR A 301 12.42 -20.93 -25.10
CA THR A 301 13.06 -19.63 -25.32
C THR A 301 14.51 -19.75 -25.79
N LYS A 302 14.97 -18.74 -26.51
CA LYS A 302 16.38 -18.51 -26.81
C LYS A 302 16.86 -17.29 -26.05
N ASP A 303 17.94 -17.43 -25.26
CA ASP A 303 18.56 -16.30 -24.56
C ASP A 303 19.34 -15.44 -25.55
N PHE A 304 19.13 -14.12 -25.53
CA PHE A 304 19.90 -13.14 -26.28
C PHE A 304 20.77 -12.28 -25.36
N SER A 305 22.01 -11.98 -25.78
CA SER A 305 22.80 -10.92 -25.14
C SER A 305 22.29 -9.53 -25.56
N ARG A 306 22.72 -8.47 -24.86
CA ARG A 306 22.39 -7.09 -25.26
C ARG A 306 22.99 -6.76 -26.62
N GLU A 307 24.16 -7.31 -26.91
CA GLU A 307 24.87 -7.20 -28.17
C GLU A 307 24.08 -7.89 -29.30
N ASP A 308 23.57 -9.10 -29.05
CA ASP A 308 22.73 -9.82 -30.04
C ASP A 308 21.46 -9.03 -30.37
N ILE A 309 20.78 -8.51 -29.35
CA ILE A 309 19.57 -7.68 -29.54
C ILE A 309 19.91 -6.41 -30.31
N ARG A 310 21.00 -5.71 -29.94
CA ARG A 310 21.42 -4.48 -30.62
C ARG A 310 21.73 -4.76 -32.08
N TYR A 311 22.50 -5.80 -32.37
CA TYR A 311 22.82 -6.20 -33.74
C TYR A 311 21.56 -6.49 -34.54
N GLN A 312 20.57 -7.19 -33.96
CA GLN A 312 19.29 -7.43 -34.63
C GLN A 312 18.50 -6.16 -34.89
N LEU A 313 18.51 -5.19 -33.97
CA LEU A 313 17.80 -3.91 -34.15
C LEU A 313 18.47 -3.00 -35.18
N GLU A 314 19.81 -3.01 -35.26
CA GLU A 314 20.56 -2.21 -36.22
C GLU A 314 20.47 -2.79 -37.65
N ASN A 315 20.26 -4.11 -37.76
CA ASN A 315 20.16 -4.82 -39.02
C ASN A 315 18.73 -5.28 -39.35
N SER A 316 17.74 -4.95 -38.53
CA SER A 316 16.34 -5.17 -38.87
C SER A 316 15.97 -4.13 -39.92
N SER A 317 15.84 -4.59 -41.16
CA SER A 317 15.16 -3.84 -42.21
C SER A 317 13.73 -3.63 -41.75
N ILE A 318 13.46 -2.53 -41.04
CA ILE A 318 12.09 -2.02 -40.96
C ILE A 318 11.73 -1.75 -42.42
N ASP A 319 10.74 -2.49 -42.92
CA ASP A 319 10.08 -2.21 -44.19
C ASP A 319 9.86 -0.70 -44.27
N LYS A 320 10.70 -0.04 -45.07
CA LYS A 320 10.42 1.30 -45.57
C LYS A 320 9.23 1.09 -46.48
N GLY A 321 8.04 1.18 -45.90
CA GLY A 321 6.80 1.15 -46.65
C GLY A 321 6.87 2.20 -47.74
N ASP A 322 6.81 1.72 -48.98
CA ASP A 322 6.27 2.45 -50.12
C ASP A 322 4.80 2.83 -49.86
#